data_AF-N8WXS2-F1
#
_entry.id   AF-N8WXS2-F1
#
_cell.length_a   1.000
_cell.length_b   1.000
_cell.length_c   1.000
_cell.angle_alpha   90.00
_cell.angle_beta   90.00
_cell.angle_gamma   90.00
#
_symmetry.space_group_name_H-M   'P 1'
#
loop_
_entity.id
_entity.type
_entity.pdbx_description
1 polymer ?
#
loop_
_entity_poly.entity_id
_entity_poly.type
_entity_poly.pdbx_seq_one_letter_code
_entity_poly.pdbx_strand_id
1 'polypeptide(L)'
;MRYSAKRKQDVSVSKAPIEAVIPLLEPVRIYTAIELAAMPLSRMNEAIAAQEAYYLIEHTTQMGGQAIVVRRLMQEGVHLIQVREKSRIRYKINNEFVEPRIIRQLEKRGLVKLSGGKHE
;
A
#
# COMPACT_ATOMS: atom_id res chain seq x y z
N MET A 1 -8.45 -56.30 -7.86
CA MET A 1 -8.30 -55.43 -6.68
C MET A 1 -6.82 -55.09 -6.50
N ARG A 2 -6.40 -53.87 -6.87
CA ARG A 2 -5.07 -53.30 -6.55
C ARG A 2 -5.22 -51.79 -6.44
N TYR A 3 -5.34 -51.29 -5.22
CA TYR A 3 -5.40 -49.86 -4.93
C TYR A 3 -3.99 -49.29 -5.02
N SER A 4 -3.74 -48.38 -5.98
CA SER A 4 -2.48 -47.63 -6.02
C SER A 4 -2.54 -46.51 -4.98
N ALA A 5 -1.94 -46.74 -3.81
CA ALA A 5 -1.64 -45.68 -2.87
C ALA A 5 -0.45 -44.86 -3.40
N LYS A 6 -0.68 -43.61 -3.83
CA LYS A 6 0.39 -42.63 -4.03
C LYS A 6 0.18 -41.40 -3.15
N ARG A 7 1.02 -41.39 -2.10
CA ARG A 7 1.45 -40.30 -1.20
C ARG A 7 0.75 -38.96 -1.40
N LYS A 8 -0.05 -38.58 -0.39
CA LYS A 8 -0.30 -37.18 -0.09
C LYS A 8 1.06 -36.58 0.35
N GLN A 9 1.57 -35.64 -0.43
CA GLN A 9 2.63 -34.77 0.05
C GLN A 9 2.00 -33.89 1.12
N ASP A 10 2.33 -34.14 2.39
CA ASP A 10 2.12 -33.18 3.46
C ASP A 10 3.08 -32.02 3.22
N VAL A 11 2.66 -31.09 2.35
CA VAL A 11 3.25 -29.76 2.34
C VAL A 11 2.86 -29.14 3.66
N SER A 12 3.76 -29.23 4.65
CA SER A 12 3.62 -28.51 5.91
C SER A 12 3.79 -27.02 5.62
N VAL A 13 2.75 -26.39 5.07
CA VAL A 13 2.67 -24.95 4.98
C VAL A 13 2.55 -24.46 6.41
N SER A 14 3.63 -23.84 6.92
CA SER A 14 3.71 -23.24 8.24
C SER A 14 2.41 -22.52 8.58
N LYS A 15 1.77 -22.94 9.67
CA LYS A 15 0.42 -22.52 10.10
C LYS A 15 0.36 -21.07 10.61
N ALA A 16 1.48 -20.34 10.63
CA ALA A 16 1.59 -19.00 11.19
C ALA A 16 1.27 -17.92 10.15
N PRO A 17 0.52 -16.88 10.51
CA PRO A 17 0.27 -15.73 9.64
C PRO A 17 1.58 -15.05 9.23
N ILE A 18 1.71 -14.71 7.95
CA ILE A 18 2.84 -13.91 7.47
C ILE A 18 2.49 -12.44 7.68
N GLU A 19 3.33 -11.73 8.41
CA GLU A 19 3.18 -10.31 8.68
C GLU A 19 4.20 -9.51 7.88
N ALA A 20 3.73 -8.56 7.08
CA ALA A 20 4.57 -7.66 6.31
C ALA A 20 4.27 -6.21 6.70
N VAL A 21 5.30 -5.46 7.09
CA VAL A 21 5.17 -4.03 7.37
C VAL A 21 5.06 -3.28 6.04
N ILE A 22 4.03 -2.44 5.91
CA ILE A 22 3.83 -1.55 4.78
C ILE A 22 4.29 -0.14 5.22
N PRO A 23 5.35 0.40 4.61
CA PRO A 23 5.79 1.75 4.91
C PRO A 23 4.79 2.78 4.37
N LEU A 24 4.70 3.91 5.06
CA LEU A 24 4.09 5.10 4.49
C LEU A 24 5.03 5.65 3.43
N LEU A 25 4.53 5.81 2.21
CA LEU A 25 5.24 6.51 1.15
C LEU A 25 5.04 8.02 1.36
N GLU A 26 6.12 8.77 1.21
CA GLU A 26 6.06 10.22 1.31
C GLU A 26 5.20 10.78 0.17
N PRO A 27 4.38 11.83 0.45
CA PRO A 27 3.68 12.54 -0.60
C PRO A 27 4.68 13.10 -1.62
N VAL A 28 4.25 13.22 -2.87
CA VAL A 28 5.10 13.75 -3.94
C VAL A 28 5.66 15.11 -3.52
N ARG A 29 6.99 15.27 -3.61
CA ARG A 29 7.64 16.56 -3.35
C ARG A 29 7.15 17.59 -4.37
N ILE A 30 6.58 18.67 -3.85
CA ILE A 30 6.24 19.84 -4.66
C ILE A 30 7.49 20.69 -4.80
N TYR A 31 7.98 20.82 -6.03
CA TYR A 31 9.13 21.61 -6.43
C TYR A 31 8.64 22.99 -6.83
N THR A 32 9.43 24.00 -6.50
CA THR A 32 9.21 25.38 -6.97
C THR A 32 9.55 25.51 -8.45
N ALA A 33 9.05 26.56 -9.10
CA ALA A 33 9.38 26.85 -10.50
C ALA A 33 10.89 26.97 -10.74
N ILE A 34 11.62 27.55 -9.77
CA ILE A 34 13.09 27.70 -9.84
C ILE A 34 13.78 26.34 -9.78
N GLU A 35 13.34 25.47 -8.85
CA GLU A 35 13.89 24.11 -8.74
C GLU A 35 13.61 23.27 -10.00
N LEU A 36 12.40 23.35 -10.55
CA LEU A 36 12.03 22.65 -11.79
C LEU A 36 12.88 23.12 -12.98
N ALA A 37 13.10 24.43 -13.10
CA ALA A 37 13.92 25.01 -14.17
C ALA A 37 15.41 24.63 -14.07
N ALA A 38 15.88 24.25 -12.87
CA ALA A 38 17.24 23.76 -12.66
C ALA A 38 17.42 22.26 -13.00
N MET A 39 16.33 21.53 -13.30
CA MET A 39 16.38 20.11 -13.60
C MET A 39 16.60 19.82 -15.10
N PRO A 40 17.17 18.65 -15.46
CA PRO A 40 17.11 18.16 -16.82
C PRO A 40 15.66 17.97 -17.29
N LEU A 41 15.38 18.30 -18.56
CA LEU A 41 14.01 18.29 -19.14
C LEU A 41 13.22 16.99 -18.85
N SER A 42 13.87 15.83 -18.94
CA SER A 42 13.26 14.53 -18.63
C SER A 42 12.80 14.45 -17.16
N ARG A 43 13.62 14.91 -16.21
CA ARG A 43 13.29 14.91 -14.78
C ARG A 43 12.25 15.96 -14.43
N MET A 44 12.31 17.12 -15.08
CA MET A 44 11.30 18.16 -14.93
C MET A 44 9.92 17.66 -15.34
N ASN A 45 9.80 16.99 -16.49
CA ASN A 45 8.53 16.44 -16.97
C ASN A 45 7.99 15.34 -16.05
N GLU A 46 8.85 14.44 -15.54
CA GLU A 46 8.47 13.44 -14.54
C GLU A 46 7.94 14.10 -13.25
N ALA A 47 8.63 15.14 -12.78
CA ALA A 47 8.26 15.87 -11.57
C ALA A 47 6.93 16.60 -11.73
N ILE A 48 6.69 17.27 -12.87
CA ILE A 48 5.43 17.95 -13.18
C ILE A 48 4.29 16.93 -13.23
N ALA A 49 4.44 15.83 -13.96
CA ALA A 49 3.41 14.80 -14.05
C ALA A 49 3.06 14.19 -12.67
N ALA A 50 4.06 13.97 -11.82
CA ALA A 50 3.85 13.49 -10.46
C ALA A 50 3.10 14.51 -9.59
N GLN A 51 3.42 15.80 -9.72
CA GLN A 51 2.74 16.89 -8.99
C GLN A 51 1.29 17.06 -9.44
N GLU A 52 1.03 17.03 -10.74
CA GLU A 52 -0.32 17.12 -11.30
C GLU A 52 -1.18 15.94 -10.86
N ALA A 53 -0.62 14.72 -10.91
CA ALA A 53 -1.31 13.52 -10.40
C ALA A 53 -1.64 13.64 -8.92
N TYR A 54 -0.67 14.09 -8.10
CA TYR A 54 -0.89 14.32 -6.66
C TYR A 54 -1.97 15.38 -6.41
N TYR A 55 -1.90 16.52 -7.12
CA TYR A 55 -2.88 17.61 -7.02
C TYR A 55 -4.29 17.14 -7.38
N LEU A 56 -4.43 16.42 -8.50
CA LEU A 56 -5.71 15.87 -8.94
C LEU A 56 -6.26 14.91 -7.90
N ILE A 57 -5.43 14.00 -7.38
CA ILE A 57 -5.84 13.02 -6.37
C ILE A 57 -6.32 13.71 -5.08
N GLU A 58 -5.56 14.66 -4.54
CA GLU A 58 -5.94 15.37 -3.31
C GLU A 58 -7.20 16.23 -3.49
N HIS A 59 -7.38 16.89 -4.65
CA HIS A 59 -8.52 17.81 -4.87
C HIS A 59 -9.79 17.14 -5.40
N THR A 60 -9.69 16.01 -6.09
CA THR A 60 -10.87 15.33 -6.67
C THR A 60 -11.41 14.20 -5.80
N THR A 61 -10.61 13.67 -4.87
CA THR A 61 -11.03 12.54 -4.04
C THR A 61 -11.02 12.88 -2.56
N GLN A 62 -12.21 13.10 -1.98
CA GLN A 62 -12.35 13.20 -0.53
C GLN A 62 -11.89 11.89 0.14
N MET A 63 -10.97 12.00 1.08
CA MET A 63 -10.51 10.87 1.88
C MET A 63 -11.48 10.64 3.03
N GLY A 64 -11.92 9.39 3.23
CA GLY A 64 -12.78 9.08 4.36
C GLY A 64 -12.04 9.36 5.68
N GLY A 65 -12.75 9.84 6.71
CA GLY A 65 -12.12 10.21 7.99
C GLY A 65 -11.24 9.11 8.59
N GLN A 66 -11.63 7.84 8.45
CA GLN A 66 -10.81 6.71 8.89
C GLN A 66 -9.50 6.55 8.12
N ALA A 67 -9.46 6.83 6.81
CA ALA A 67 -8.21 6.78 6.04
C ALA A 67 -7.27 7.93 6.44
N ILE A 68 -7.80 9.11 6.77
CA ILE A 68 -7.03 10.23 7.32
C ILE A 68 -6.39 9.83 8.66
N VAL A 69 -7.17 9.19 9.55
CA VAL A 69 -6.67 8.70 10.84
C VAL A 69 -5.54 7.67 10.64
N VAL A 70 -5.72 6.71 9.74
CA VAL A 70 -4.67 5.71 9.44
C VAL A 70 -3.40 6.38 8.91
N ARG A 71 -3.52 7.33 7.96
CA ARG A 71 -2.38 8.12 7.45
C ARG A 71 -1.65 8.81 8.60
N ARG A 72 -2.38 9.48 9.50
CA ARG A 72 -1.82 10.21 10.63
C ARG A 72 -1.08 9.28 11.60
N LEU A 73 -1.67 8.14 11.95
CA LEU A 73 -1.02 7.13 12.80
C LEU A 73 0.30 6.64 12.17
N MET A 74 0.32 6.44 10.84
CA MET A 74 1.55 6.07 10.13
C MET A 74 2.60 7.18 10.14
N GLN A 75 2.19 8.45 10.07
CA GLN A 75 3.09 9.61 10.22
C GLN A 75 3.67 9.73 11.64
N GLU A 76 2.90 9.34 12.65
CA GLU A 76 3.31 9.30 14.06
C GLU A 76 4.23 8.09 14.37
N GLY A 77 4.56 7.26 13.36
CA GLY A 77 5.48 6.13 13.48
C GLY A 77 4.81 4.78 13.73
N VAL A 78 3.47 4.70 13.66
CA VAL A 78 2.74 3.43 13.80
C VAL A 78 2.79 2.64 12.49
N HIS A 79 3.23 1.39 12.58
CA HIS A 79 3.40 0.54 11.42
C HIS A 79 2.05 -0.04 10.95
N LEU A 80 1.73 0.16 9.67
CA LEU A 80 0.67 -0.60 9.01
C LEU A 80 1.21 -1.99 8.68
N ILE A 81 0.52 -3.04 9.12
CA ILE A 81 0.96 -4.42 8.92
C ILE A 81 -0.08 -5.17 8.10
N GLN A 82 0.36 -5.77 7.01
CA GLN A 82 -0.41 -6.70 6.22
C GLN A 82 -0.26 -8.10 6.81
N VAL A 83 -1.37 -8.66 7.28
CA VAL A 83 -1.45 -10.01 7.80
C VAL A 83 -2.03 -10.92 6.72
N ARG A 84 -1.25 -11.90 6.27
CA ARG A 84 -1.65 -12.90 5.29
C ARG A 84 -1.91 -14.24 5.98
N GLU A 85 -3.15 -14.69 5.88
CA GLU A 85 -3.61 -15.99 6.40
C GLU A 85 -4.21 -16.82 5.26
N LYS A 86 -3.46 -17.79 4.74
CA LYS A 86 -3.87 -18.64 3.60
C LYS A 86 -4.30 -17.80 2.39
N SER A 87 -5.61 -17.56 2.22
CA SER A 87 -6.23 -16.78 1.14
C SER A 87 -6.75 -15.40 1.58
N ARG A 88 -6.71 -15.09 2.88
CA ARG A 88 -7.22 -13.84 3.43
C ARG A 88 -6.09 -12.85 3.66
N ILE A 89 -6.32 -11.62 3.24
CA ILE A 89 -5.45 -10.48 3.52
C ILE A 89 -6.21 -9.58 4.50
N ARG A 90 -5.60 -9.33 5.65
CA ARG A 90 -6.06 -8.37 6.64
C ARG A 90 -5.01 -7.30 6.85
N TYR A 91 -5.44 -6.13 7.28
CA TYR A 91 -4.55 -5.04 7.61
C TYR A 91 -4.75 -4.70 9.07
N LYS A 92 -3.65 -4.54 9.80
CA LYS A 92 -3.67 -4.11 11.19
C LYS A 92 -2.82 -2.86 11.34
N ILE A 93 -3.30 -1.93 12.16
CA ILE A 93 -2.54 -0.76 12.61
C ILE A 93 -2.80 -0.63 14.11
N ASN A 94 -1.76 -0.37 14.91
CA ASN A 94 -1.90 -0.29 16.37
C ASN A 94 -2.63 -1.51 17.01
N ASN A 95 -2.36 -2.72 16.52
CA ASN A 95 -3.06 -3.97 16.91
C ASN A 95 -4.57 -4.03 16.63
N GLU A 96 -5.15 -3.05 15.94
CA GLU A 96 -6.54 -3.06 15.50
C GLU A 96 -6.64 -3.42 14.02
N PHE A 97 -7.66 -4.20 13.65
CA PHE A 97 -7.90 -4.54 12.26
C PHE A 97 -8.65 -3.43 11.53
N VAL A 98 -8.13 -3.06 10.36
CA VAL A 98 -8.68 -2.02 9.49
C VAL A 98 -9.29 -2.66 8.24
N GLU A 99 -10.42 -2.11 7.80
CA GLU A 99 -11.07 -2.61 6.58
C GLU A 99 -10.18 -2.40 5.34
N PRO A 100 -10.08 -3.40 4.45
CA PRO A 100 -9.32 -3.28 3.20
C PRO A 100 -9.72 -2.09 2.33
N ARG A 101 -10.99 -1.64 2.38
CA ARG A 101 -11.46 -0.48 1.62
C ARG A 101 -10.76 0.82 2.05
N ILE A 102 -10.45 0.96 3.34
CA ILE A 102 -9.75 2.13 3.89
C ILE A 102 -8.29 2.12 3.42
N ILE A 103 -7.63 0.96 3.49
CA ILE A 103 -6.24 0.84 3.03
C ILE A 103 -6.11 1.03 1.51
N ARG A 104 -7.09 0.55 0.73
CA ARG A 104 -7.16 0.83 -0.72
C ARG A 104 -7.31 2.32 -1.03
N GLN A 105 -7.94 3.11 -0.15
CA GLN A 105 -7.99 4.56 -0.32
C GLN A 105 -6.60 5.20 -0.18
N LEU A 106 -5.72 4.65 0.65
CA LEU A 106 -4.33 5.10 0.76
C LEU A 106 -3.49 4.63 -0.43
N GLU A 107 -3.72 3.39 -0.89
CA GLU A 107 -3.03 2.82 -2.06
C GLU A 107 -3.33 3.60 -3.34
N LYS A 108 -4.61 3.93 -3.60
CA LYS A 108 -5.02 4.75 -4.75
C LYS A 108 -4.37 6.13 -4.78
N ARG A 109 -3.92 6.62 -3.63
CA ARG A 109 -3.25 7.92 -3.48
C ARG A 109 -1.72 7.80 -3.56
N GLY A 110 -1.20 6.60 -3.80
CA GLY A 110 0.24 6.36 -3.81
C GLY A 110 0.90 6.46 -2.44
N LEU A 111 0.11 6.51 -1.35
CA LEU A 111 0.63 6.65 0.02
C LEU A 111 1.11 5.32 0.61
N VAL A 112 0.65 4.20 0.07
CA VAL A 112 1.08 2.85 0.46
C VAL A 112 1.11 1.95 -0.77
N LYS A 113 1.97 0.94 -0.77
CA LYS A 113 2.02 -0.09 -1.83
C LYS A 113 1.64 -1.44 -1.24
N LEU A 114 0.51 -2.01 -1.65
CA LEU A 114 0.04 -3.28 -1.10
C LEU A 114 0.67 -4.45 -1.85
N SER A 115 1.29 -5.37 -1.13
CA SER A 115 1.80 -6.60 -1.73
C SER A 115 0.60 -7.52 -2.05
N GLY A 116 0.31 -7.75 -3.33
CA GLY A 116 -0.80 -8.61 -3.77
C GLY A 116 -2.04 -7.88 -4.29
N GLY A 117 -1.94 -6.59 -4.62
CA GLY A 117 -2.90 -5.97 -5.53
C GLY A 117 -2.80 -6.66 -6.88
N LYS A 118 -3.77 -7.53 -7.21
CA LYS A 118 -3.97 -7.97 -8.58
C LYS A 118 -4.26 -6.71 -9.41
N HIS A 119 -3.24 -6.20 -10.08
CA HIS A 119 -3.40 -5.45 -11.32
C HIS A 119 -3.49 -6.48 -12.44
N GLU A 120 -4.68 -7.06 -12.59
CA GLU A 120 -5.19 -7.72 -13.80
C GLU A 120 -6.71 -7.58 -13.80
#